data_AF-A0A1X7USM0-F1
#
_entry.id   AF-A0A1X7USM0-F1
#
_cell.length_a   1.000
_cell.length_b   1.000
_cell.length_c   1.000
_cell.angle_alpha   90.00
_cell.angle_beta   90.00
_cell.angle_gamma   90.00
#
_symmetry.space_group_name_H-M   'P 1'
#
loop_
_entity.id
_entity.type
_entity.pdbx_description
1 polymer ?
#
loop_
_entity_poly.entity_id
_entity_poly.type
_entity_poly.pdbx_seq_one_letter_code
_entity_poly.pdbx_strand_id
1 'polypeptide(L)' 'MGIIVPVENSEECSVARIYYLPHHCVLRQDKSTTKLRIVYSGSAKMNGPSLNICLHIGPLLHQKVIDILFAI' A
#
# COMPACT_ATOMS: atom_id res chain seq x y z
N MET A 1 -6.72 -10.60 -5.04
CA MET A 1 -6.37 -10.70 -3.61
C MET A 1 -4.85 -10.66 -3.53
N GLY A 2 -4.26 -9.89 -2.61
CA GLY A 2 -2.80 -9.89 -2.46
C GLY A 2 -2.29 -11.28 -2.07
N ILE A 3 -1.11 -11.65 -2.55
CA ILE A 3 -0.44 -12.90 -2.17
C ILE A 3 0.50 -12.56 -1.00
N ILE A 4 0.35 -13.24 0.13
CA ILE A 4 1.27 -13.14 1.27
C ILE A 4 2.11 -14.40 1.26
N VAL A 5 3.43 -14.24 1.14
CA VAL A 5 4.39 -15.35 1.13
C VAL A 5 5.33 -15.17 2.34
N PRO A 6 5.64 -16.23 3.09
CA PRO A 6 6.64 -16.14 4.14
C PRO A 6 7.98 -15.71 3.51
N VAL A 7 8.58 -14.66 4.07
CA VAL A 7 9.92 -14.26 3.67
C VAL A 7 10.90 -15.16 4.42
N GLU A 8 11.80 -15.82 3.69
CA GLU A 8 12.89 -16.59 4.30
C GLU A 8 13.73 -15.66 5.16
N ASN A 9 14.07 -16.09 6.39
CA ASN A 9 15.04 -15.39 7.23
C ASN A 9 16.43 -15.60 6.63
N SER A 10 16.73 -14.87 5.58
CA SER A 10 18.09 -14.78 5.06
C SER A 10 18.84 -13.75 5.89
N GLU A 11 19.73 -14.21 6.77
CA GLU A 11 20.77 -13.37 7.39
C GLU A 11 21.75 -12.79 6.33
N GLU A 12 21.66 -13.27 5.09
CA GLU A 12 22.46 -12.83 3.94
C GLU A 12 21.58 -12.24 2.83
N CYS A 13 20.98 -11.08 3.08
CA CYS A 13 20.67 -10.16 1.97
C CYS A 13 21.87 -9.23 1.78
N SER A 14 23.00 -9.79 1.33
CA SER A 14 24.25 -9.04 1.15
C SER A 14 24.18 -7.95 0.06
N VAL A 15 23.03 -7.77 -0.61
CA VAL A 15 22.88 -6.90 -1.79
C VAL A 15 21.71 -5.90 -1.70
N ALA A 16 20.74 -6.01 -0.78
CA ALA A 16 19.60 -5.06 -0.74
C ALA A 16 19.21 -4.63 0.68
N ARG A 17 19.03 -3.31 0.88
CA ARG A 17 18.40 -2.77 2.10
C ARG A 17 16.96 -3.27 2.21
N ILE A 18 16.63 -3.86 3.37
CA ILE A 18 15.27 -4.26 3.72
C ILE A 18 14.52 -3.05 4.29
N TYR A 19 13.29 -2.84 3.81
CA TYR A 19 12.38 -1.80 4.32
C TYR A 19 11.08 -2.45 4.79
N TYR A 20 10.61 -2.05 5.98
CA TYR A 20 9.33 -2.50 6.53
C TYR A 20 8.29 -1.40 6.43
N LEU A 21 7.06 -1.77 6.04
CA LEU A 21 5.91 -0.88 6.12
C LEU A 21 5.14 -1.12 7.42
N PRO A 22 4.78 -0.06 8.17
CA PRO A 22 3.84 -0.19 9.25
C PRO A 22 2.52 -0.77 8.73
N HIS A 23 2.01 -1.78 9.43
CA HIS A 23 0.78 -2.44 9.07
C HIS A 23 -0.16 -2.50 10.27
N HIS A 24 -1.46 -2.42 10.01
CA HIS A 24 -2.47 -2.64 11.03
C HIS A 24 -3.66 -3.42 10.47
N CYS A 25 -4.35 -4.10 11.37
CA CYS A 25 -5.51 -4.91 11.07
C CYS A 25 -6.78 -4.06 11.11
N VAL A 26 -7.61 -4.18 10.07
CA VAL A 26 -8.96 -3.60 10.02
C VAL A 26 -9.97 -4.74 9.95
N LEU A 27 -10.84 -4.80 10.95
CA LEU A 27 -11.95 -5.74 11.03
C LEU A 27 -13.21 -5.12 10.44
N ARG A 28 -13.71 -5.76 9.38
CA ARG A 28 -14.93 -5.43 8.64
C ARG A 28 -15.99 -6.48 8.93
N GLN A 29 -16.74 -6.27 10.01
CA GLN A 29 -17.82 -7.17 10.42
C GLN A 29 -18.95 -7.25 9.38
N ASP A 30 -19.07 -6.23 8.53
CA ASP A 30 -20.02 -6.11 7.42
C ASP A 30 -19.74 -7.04 6.23
N LYS A 31 -18.61 -7.78 6.22
CA LYS A 31 -18.22 -8.64 5.10
C LYS A 31 -18.50 -10.11 5.36
N SER A 32 -19.11 -10.78 4.37
CA SER A 32 -19.42 -12.21 4.43
C SER A 32 -18.20 -13.10 4.26
N THR A 33 -17.23 -12.70 3.44
CA THR A 33 -16.04 -13.49 3.11
C THR A 33 -14.81 -13.03 3.89
N THR A 34 -14.23 -11.89 3.53
CA THR A 34 -12.98 -11.39 4.10
C THR A 34 -13.24 -10.32 5.15
N LYS A 35 -13.42 -10.75 6.40
CA LYS A 35 -13.65 -9.88 7.55
C LYS A 35 -12.40 -9.15 8.05
N LEU A 36 -11.21 -9.73 7.89
CA LEU A 36 -9.95 -9.11 8.29
C LEU A 36 -9.18 -8.59 7.07
N ARG A 37 -8.72 -7.35 7.10
CA ARG A 37 -7.83 -6.76 6.09
C ARG A 37 -6.59 -6.17 6.76
N ILE A 38 -5.43 -6.39 6.15
CA ILE A 38 -4.19 -5.73 6.57
C ILE A 38 -4.04 -4.45 5.74
N VAL A 39 -3.83 -3.33 6.42
CA VAL A 39 -3.56 -2.03 5.79
C VAL A 39 -2.09 -1.70 6.00
N TYR A 40 -1.35 -1.53 4.90
CA TYR A 40 0.03 -1.09 4.90
C TYR A 40 0.11 0.42 4.68
N SER A 41 0.83 1.12 5.56
CA SER A 41 0.98 2.58 5.48
C SER A 41 2.19 2.96 4.62
N GLY A 42 1.94 3.31 3.35
CA GLY A 42 2.98 3.79 2.42
C GLY A 42 3.43 5.24 2.67
N SER A 43 2.73 5.99 3.53
CA SER A 43 3.08 7.37 3.92
C SER A 43 3.96 7.45 5.17
N ALA A 44 4.20 6.33 5.84
CA ALA A 44 5.05 6.30 7.02
C ALA A 44 6.48 6.78 6.70
N LYS A 45 7.05 7.56 7.61
CA LYS A 45 8.43 8.07 7.54
C LYS A 45 9.16 7.61 8.80
N MET A 46 10.40 7.14 8.61
CA MET A 46 11.30 6.81 9.72
C MET A 46 12.57 7.65 9.56
N ASN A 47 13.46 7.25 8.65
CA ASN A 47 14.72 7.97 8.34
C ASN A 47 14.82 8.20 6.83
N GLY A 48 13.96 9.05 6.28
CA GLY A 48 13.91 9.33 4.84
C GLY A 48 12.50 9.60 4.30
N PRO A 49 12.37 9.77 2.98
CA PRO A 49 11.07 9.90 2.32
C PRO A 49 10.22 8.64 2.53
N SER A 50 8.91 8.82 2.59
CA SER A 50 7.96 7.69 2.62
C SER A 50 7.88 7.02 1.26
N LEU A 51 7.47 5.75 1.22
CA LEU A 51 7.30 4.98 -0.03
C LEU A 51 6.48 5.75 -1.08
N ASN A 52 5.37 6.37 -0.68
CA ASN A 52 4.50 7.12 -1.59
C ASN A 52 5.20 8.29 -2.30
N ILE A 53 6.26 8.87 -1.71
CA ILE A 53 7.04 9.97 -2.31
C ILE A 53 8.06 9.41 -3.31
N CYS A 54 8.56 8.20 -3.06
CA CYS A 54 9.55 7.56 -3.92
C CYS A 54 8.96 6.91 -5.17
N LEU A 55 7.64 6.69 -5.21
CA LEU A 55 6.95 6.06 -6.33
C LEU A 55 6.55 7.09 -7.40
N HIS A 56 6.73 6.73 -8.67
CA HIS A 56 6.24 7.53 -9.78
C HIS A 56 4.70 7.52 -9.82
N ILE A 57 4.09 8.70 -9.85
CA ILE A 57 2.63 8.88 -9.74
C ILE A 57 1.86 8.39 -10.98
N GLY A 58 2.55 8.06 -12.08
CA GLY A 58 1.92 7.62 -13.33
C GLY A 58 1.07 8.72 -13.99
N PRO A 59 0.61 8.52 -15.23
CA PRO A 59 -0.32 9.45 -15.87
C PRO A 59 -1.70 9.38 -15.21
N LEU A 60 -2.39 10.51 -15.14
CA LEU A 60 -3.79 10.56 -14.70
C LEU A 60 -4.67 9.89 -15.76
N LEU A 61 -5.26 8.74 -15.44
CA LEU A 61 -6.12 7.97 -16.37
C LEU A 61 -7.60 8.34 -16.28
N HIS A 62 -8.02 9.07 -15.25
CA HIS A 62 -9.42 9.42 -15.01
C HIS A 62 -9.68 10.90 -15.31
N GLN A 63 -10.87 11.21 -15.83
CA GLN A 63 -11.36 12.58 -15.89
C GLN A 63 -11.48 13.16 -14.48
N LYS A 64 -11.33 14.49 -14.34
CA LYS A 64 -11.55 15.11 -13.03
C LYS A 64 -12.99 14.89 -12.62
N VAL A 65 -13.21 14.62 -11.33
CA VAL A 65 -14.55 14.42 -10.78
C VAL A 65 -15.47 15.61 -11.09
N ILE A 66 -14.91 16.83 -11.09
CA ILE A 66 -15.61 18.07 -11.47
C ILE A 66 -16.13 17.99 -12.90
N ASP A 67 -15.29 17.53 -13.85
CA ASP A 67 -15.65 17.44 -15.26
C ASP A 67 -16.80 16.43 -15.47
N ILE A 68 -16.82 15.34 -14.69
CA ILE A 68 -17.91 14.35 -14.71
C ILE A 68 -19.20 14.95 -14.12
N LEU A 69 -19.09 15.63 -12.98
CA LEU A 69 -20.25 16.15 -12.24
C LEU A 69 -21.00 17.24 -13.01
N PHE A 70 -20.28 18.07 -13.78
CA PHE A 70 -20.86 19.15 -14.59
C PHE A 70 -21.10 18.77 -16.06
N ALA A 71 -20.84 17.52 -16.46
CA ALA A 71 -21.18 17.00 -17.79
C ALA A 71 -22.62 16.46 -17.90
N ILE A 72 -23.34 16.39 -16.77
CA ILE A 72 -24.77 16.08 -16.67
C ILE A 72 -25.55 17.41 -16.63
#